data_AF-A0AAU2HEC7-F1
#
_entry.id   AF-A0AAU2HEC7-F1
#
_cell.length_a   1.000
_cell.length_b   1.000
_cell.length_c   1.000
_cell.angle_alpha   90.00
_cell.angle_beta   90.00
_cell.angle_gamma   90.00
#
_symmetry.space_group_name_H-M   'P 1'
#
loop_
_entity.id
_entity.type
_entity.pdbx_description
1 polymer ?
#
loop_
_entity_poly.entity_id
_entity_poly.type
_entity_poly.pdbx_seq_one_letter_code
_entity_poly.pdbx_strand_id
1 'polypeptide(L)' 'MTLTELPQLLRPRALEPGGLVVIAALSGPLRTRYAPGLQQAVAELEGMGFRVRLAPLLEAGRHR' A
#
# COMPACT_ATOMS: atom_id res chain seq x y z
N MET A 1 -3.50 -25.02 -36.99
CA MET A 1 -2.60 -24.92 -35.82
C MET A 1 -2.99 -23.65 -35.07
N THR A 2 -3.60 -23.79 -33.90
CA THR A 2 -3.99 -22.66 -33.05
C THR A 2 -2.76 -22.20 -32.27
N LEU A 3 -2.23 -21.02 -32.59
CA LEU A 3 -1.19 -20.37 -31.79
C LEU A 3 -1.83 -19.92 -30.46
N THR A 4 -1.45 -20.57 -29.37
CA THR A 4 -1.81 -20.12 -28.02
C THR A 4 -1.12 -18.78 -27.78
N GLU A 5 -1.88 -17.67 -27.73
CA GLU A 5 -1.32 -16.38 -27.32
C GLU A 5 -0.76 -16.50 -25.90
N LEU A 6 0.53 -16.20 -25.75
CA LEU A 6 1.16 -16.16 -24.44
C LEU A 6 0.60 -14.96 -23.66
N PRO A 7 0.24 -15.12 -22.37
CA PRO A 7 -0.29 -14.02 -21.59
C PRO A 7 0.70 -12.87 -21.56
N GLN A 8 0.28 -11.68 -22.00
CA GLN A 8 1.11 -10.49 -21.91
C GLN A 8 1.32 -10.12 -20.45
N LEU A 9 2.59 -9.89 -20.08
CA LEU A 9 2.94 -9.47 -18.74
C LEU A 9 2.40 -8.06 -18.48
N LEU A 10 1.51 -7.93 -17.49
CA LEU A 10 1.03 -6.63 -17.04
C LEU A 10 2.16 -5.86 -16.36
N ARG A 11 2.40 -4.63 -16.80
CA ARG A 11 3.39 -3.72 -16.21
C ARG A 11 2.66 -2.57 -15.51
N PRO A 12 2.79 -2.44 -14.17
CA PRO A 12 2.34 -1.24 -13.47
C PRO A 12 3.00 0.00 -14.06
N ARG A 13 2.26 1.10 -14.10
CA ARG A 13 2.83 2.40 -14.45
C ARG A 13 3.83 2.83 -13.38
N ALA A 14 4.84 3.58 -13.79
CA ALA A 14 5.75 4.23 -12.85
C ALA A 14 4.97 5.13 -11.89
N LEU A 15 5.45 5.21 -10.65
CA LEU A 15 4.89 6.11 -9.66
C LEU A 15 5.36 7.54 -9.94
N GLU A 16 4.42 8.45 -10.10
CA GLU A 16 4.70 9.87 -10.38
C GLU A 16 4.53 10.72 -9.10
N PRO A 17 5.19 11.90 -9.02
CA PRO A 17 4.91 12.88 -7.97
C PRO A 17 3.41 13.20 -7.88
N GLY A 18 2.88 13.33 -6.65
CA GLY A 18 1.44 13.48 -6.41
C GLY A 18 0.62 12.17 -6.52
N GLY A 19 1.27 11.05 -6.82
CA GLY A 19 0.68 9.71 -6.79
C GLY A 19 0.10 9.34 -5.43
N LEU A 20 -0.92 8.47 -5.42
CA LEU A 20 -1.55 7.96 -4.20
C LEU A 20 -0.88 6.65 -3.76
N VAL A 21 -0.38 6.63 -2.53
CA VAL A 21 0.12 5.44 -1.85
C VAL A 21 -0.92 4.99 -0.82
N VAL A 22 -1.38 3.74 -0.92
CA VAL A 22 -2.31 3.14 0.05
C VAL A 22 -1.59 2.07 0.86
N ILE A 23 -1.62 2.19 2.19
CA ILE A 23 -0.94 1.27 3.11
C ILE A 23 -1.97 0.32 3.72
N ALA A 24 -1.70 -0.99 3.64
CA ALA A 24 -2.53 -2.04 4.21
C ALA A 24 -1.66 -3.10 4.93
N ALA A 25 -2.21 -3.75 5.95
CA ALA A 25 -1.55 -4.84 6.67
C ALA A 25 -2.27 -6.17 6.39
N LEU A 26 -1.74 -6.96 5.45
CA LEU A 26 -2.38 -8.20 5.00
C LEU A 26 -2.15 -9.39 5.93
N SER A 27 -1.12 -9.33 6.78
CA SER A 27 -0.76 -10.42 7.69
C SER A 27 -1.40 -10.32 9.08
N GLY A 28 -2.12 -9.23 9.37
CA GLY A 28 -2.76 -8.98 10.66
C GLY A 28 -2.80 -7.49 11.01
N PRO A 29 -3.53 -7.11 12.07
CA PRO A 29 -3.77 -5.71 12.39
C PRO A 29 -2.50 -4.99 12.85
N LEU A 30 -2.50 -3.66 12.69
CA LEU A 30 -1.48 -2.78 13.21
C LEU A 30 -1.44 -2.86 14.74
N ARG A 31 -0.31 -3.36 15.24
CA ARG A 31 -0.06 -3.39 16.69
C ARG A 31 0.21 -1.98 17.18
N THR A 32 -0.41 -1.60 18.30
CA THR A 32 -0.34 -0.23 18.86
C THR A 32 1.08 0.30 19.01
N ARG A 33 2.04 -0.56 19.40
CA ARG A 33 3.46 -0.18 19.54
C ARG A 33 4.12 0.33 18.25
N TYR A 34 3.57 -0.02 17.08
CA TYR A 34 4.09 0.39 15.78
C TYR A 34 3.35 1.59 15.19
N ALA A 35 2.28 2.07 15.82
CA ALA A 35 1.52 3.21 15.34
C ALA A 35 2.39 4.49 15.19
N PRO A 36 3.31 4.82 16.11
CA PRO A 36 4.19 5.98 15.92
C PRO A 36 5.11 5.83 14.70
N GLY A 37 5.63 4.63 14.46
CA GLY A 37 6.46 4.35 13.28
C GLY A 37 5.67 4.46 11.97
N LEU A 38 4.41 4.01 11.96
CA LEU A 38 3.54 4.20 10.81
C LEU A 38 3.26 5.69 10.55
N GLN A 39 3.02 6.49 11.59
CA GLN A 39 2.82 7.93 11.46
C GLN A 39 4.05 8.62 10.88
N GLN A 40 5.25 8.25 11.34
CA GLN A 40 6.50 8.78 10.78
C GLN A 40 6.64 8.40 9.29
N ALA A 41 6.40 7.14 8.93
CA ALA A 41 6.48 6.70 7.54
C ALA A 41 5.47 7.43 6.63
N VAL A 42 4.25 7.70 7.13
CA VAL A 42 3.26 8.51 6.41
C VAL A 42 3.81 9.92 6.16
N ALA A 43 4.36 10.57 7.18
CA ALA A 43 4.92 11.91 7.06
C ALA A 43 6.11 11.96 6.08
N GLU A 44 6.97 10.94 6.08
CA GLU A 44 8.08 10.83 5.12
C GLU A 44 7.57 10.72 3.68
N LEU A 45 6.57 9.86 3.43
CA LEU A 45 5.97 9.70 2.10
C LEU A 45 5.25 10.96 1.62
N GLU A 46 4.54 11.65 2.51
CA GLU A 46 3.92 12.95 2.20
C GLU A 46 4.97 14.03 1.91
N GLY A 47 6.08 14.04 2.67
CA GLY A 47 7.22 14.92 2.43
C GLY A 47 7.93 14.68 1.09
N MET A 48 7.84 13.45 0.55
CA MET A 48 8.29 13.12 -0.82
C MET A 48 7.31 13.59 -1.91
N GLY A 49 6.17 14.18 -1.54
CA GLY A 49 5.16 14.68 -2.46
C GLY A 49 4.09 13.67 -2.86
N PHE A 50 3.96 12.55 -2.13
CA PHE A 50 2.87 11.60 -2.35
C PHE A 50 1.63 11.96 -1.53
N ARG A 51 0.46 11.53 -2.00
CA ARG A 51 -0.75 11.46 -1.18
C ARG A 51 -0.76 10.11 -0.50
N VAL A 52 -1.04 10.05 0.80
CA VAL A 52 -1.04 8.78 1.54
C VAL A 52 -2.43 8.49 2.10
N ARG A 53 -2.84 7.22 2.05
CA ARG A 53 -4.09 6.75 2.66
C ARG A 53 -3.87 5.45 3.41
N LEU A 54 -4.35 5.42 4.65
CA LEU A 54 -4.40 4.21 5.46
C LEU A 54 -5.64 3.39 5.09
N ALA A 55 -5.45 2.12 4.74
CA ALA A 55 -6.54 1.22 4.42
C ALA A 55 -7.23 0.68 5.69
N PRO A 56 -8.53 0.37 5.65
CA PRO A 56 -9.24 -0.27 6.76
C PRO A 56 -8.60 -1.59 7.23
N LEU A 57 -7.84 -2.25 6.34
CA LEU A 57 -7.08 -3.48 6.63
C LEU A 57 -6.01 -3.33 7.71
N LEU A 58 -5.66 -2.10 8.12
CA LEU A 58 -4.80 -1.88 9.28
C LEU A 58 -5.49 -2.25 10.60
N GLU A 59 -6.81 -2.23 10.64
CA GLU A 59 -7.59 -2.59 11.84
C GLU A 59 -8.19 -4.00 11.74
N ALA A 60 -8.21 -4.59 10.54
CA ALA A 60 -8.78 -5.92 10.30
C ALA A 60 -8.08 -6.99 11.15
N GLY A 61 -8.85 -7.67 11.99
CA GLY A 61 -8.33 -8.65 12.95
C GLY A 61 -8.11 -8.12 14.38
N ARG A 62 -8.35 -6.83 14.65
CA ARG A 62 -8.63 -6.36 16.02
C ARG A 62 -10.03 -6.82 16.44
N HIS A 63 -10.19 -8.12 16.68
CA HIS A 63 -11.33 -8.62 17.43
C HIS A 63 -10.96 -8.66 18.92
N ARG A 64 -11.92 -8.26 19.75
CA ARG A 64 -11.80 -7.99 21.18
C ARG A 64 -11.59 -9.26 21.99
#